data_AF-A0A2D8XDU3-F1
#
_entry.id   AF-A0A2D8XDU3-F1
#
_cell.length_a   1.000
_cell.length_b   1.000
_cell.length_c   1.000
_cell.angle_alpha   90.00
_cell.angle_beta   90.00
_cell.angle_gamma   90.00
#
_symmetry.space_group_name_H-M   'P 1'
#
loop_
_entity.id
_entity.type
_entity.pdbx_description
1 polymer ?
#
loop_
_entity_poly.entity_id
_entity_poly.type
_entity_poly.pdbx_seq_one_letter_code
_entity_poly.pdbx_strand_id
1 'polypeptide(L)'
;MVKYEKHEFDDNKYQCPVCDYGHGEGNGKSRQAVSMHYKKQHEENVIIDKTPPIQDDKIENFDDTKPEWLDFDMSNEEDDSSTVSVSPLASTLLRGMVSDEEVPKSAKAMKEYYRQQGKMMRWIFSGFVDPIFAWWGRAVTSNEEFDVKRTASDWELFEDASSNWLEYHGMSIPVTPDMVMVGTIATFYVPVITSVHRQRDPTKMSFFKKWRTRRALKKALKNKKIEEAVE
;
A
#
# COMPACT_ATOMS: atom_id res chain seq x y z
N MET A 1 35.34 -9.65 1.21
CA MET A 1 36.01 -9.64 2.52
C MET A 1 35.15 -10.40 3.52
N VAL A 2 35.76 -11.24 4.36
CA VAL A 2 35.05 -11.99 5.41
C VAL A 2 34.55 -11.00 6.46
N LYS A 3 33.26 -11.07 6.81
CA LYS A 3 32.59 -10.03 7.64
C LYS A 3 32.80 -10.21 9.16
N TYR A 4 33.33 -11.35 9.60
CA TYR A 4 33.59 -11.67 11.01
C TYR A 4 34.49 -12.92 11.10
N GLU A 5 35.28 -13.02 12.16
CA GLU A 5 36.14 -14.18 12.46
C GLU A 5 35.65 -14.88 13.74
N LYS A 6 35.90 -16.18 13.88
CA LYS A 6 35.60 -16.91 15.12
C LYS A 6 36.56 -16.43 16.20
N HIS A 7 36.05 -16.25 17.43
CA HIS A 7 36.87 -15.87 18.57
C HIS A 7 37.80 -17.02 18.97
N GLU A 8 39.06 -16.72 19.31
CA GLU A 8 40.09 -17.74 19.56
C GLU A 8 39.84 -18.55 20.85
N PHE A 9 39.27 -17.91 21.87
CA PHE A 9 39.12 -18.50 23.20
C PHE A 9 37.69 -18.91 23.57
N ASP A 10 36.69 -18.42 22.83
CA ASP A 10 35.28 -18.58 23.18
C ASP A 10 34.54 -19.32 22.07
N ASP A 11 34.12 -20.55 22.35
CA ASP A 11 33.30 -21.34 21.43
C ASP A 11 31.99 -20.60 21.09
N ASN A 12 31.66 -20.58 19.80
CA ASN A 12 30.47 -19.91 19.22
C ASN A 12 30.43 -18.39 19.34
N LYS A 13 31.53 -17.72 19.71
CA LYS A 13 31.62 -16.25 19.65
C LYS A 13 32.46 -15.78 18.46
N TYR A 14 32.30 -14.52 18.11
CA TYR A 14 32.90 -13.90 16.93
C TYR A 14 33.51 -12.53 17.27
N GLN A 15 34.50 -12.13 16.48
CA GLN A 15 35.20 -10.85 16.57
C GLN A 15 35.32 -10.17 15.21
N CYS A 16 35.44 -8.84 15.23
CA CYS A 16 35.64 -8.05 14.01
C CYS A 16 37.09 -8.18 13.51
N PRO A 17 37.35 -8.46 12.22
CA PRO A 17 38.72 -8.56 11.72
C PRO A 17 39.43 -7.21 11.55
N VAL A 18 38.69 -6.09 11.58
CA VAL A 18 39.23 -4.76 11.24
C VAL A 18 39.48 -3.90 12.48
N CYS A 19 38.84 -4.19 13.62
CA CYS A 19 38.92 -3.39 14.84
C CYS A 19 38.81 -4.26 16.10
N ASP A 20 39.09 -3.67 17.26
CA ASP A 20 39.10 -4.35 18.57
C ASP A 20 37.70 -4.79 19.07
N TYR A 21 36.65 -4.67 18.25
CA TYR A 21 35.30 -5.04 18.64
C TYR A 21 35.14 -6.57 18.74
N GLY A 22 34.93 -7.04 19.98
CA GLY A 22 34.75 -8.45 20.29
C GLY A 22 36.06 -9.22 20.49
N HIS A 23 37.19 -8.52 20.59
CA HIS A 23 38.49 -9.10 20.93
C HIS A 23 38.67 -9.19 22.46
N GLY A 24 39.38 -10.23 22.90
CA GLY A 24 39.79 -10.43 24.30
C GLY A 24 39.00 -11.52 25.04
N GLU A 25 39.63 -12.12 26.05
CA GLU A 25 39.07 -13.24 26.81
C GLU A 25 37.71 -12.86 27.44
N GLY A 26 36.66 -13.63 27.11
CA GLY A 26 35.29 -13.40 27.56
C GLY A 26 34.50 -12.32 26.81
N ASN A 27 35.13 -11.53 25.93
CA ASN A 27 34.51 -10.40 25.25
C ASN A 27 33.89 -10.72 23.88
N GLY A 28 33.99 -11.98 23.42
CA GLY A 28 33.43 -12.40 22.15
C GLY A 28 31.95 -12.01 22.01
N LYS A 29 31.55 -11.61 20.80
CA LYS A 29 30.18 -11.17 20.52
C LYS A 29 29.45 -12.17 19.64
N SER A 30 28.12 -12.05 19.59
CA SER A 30 27.33 -12.85 18.65
C SER A 30 27.64 -12.45 17.21
N ARG A 31 27.50 -13.40 16.28
CA ARG A 31 27.72 -13.18 14.84
C ARG A 31 26.94 -11.97 14.31
N GLN A 32 25.70 -11.79 14.78
CA GLN A 32 24.84 -10.68 14.37
C GLN A 32 25.38 -9.33 14.86
N ALA A 33 25.86 -9.26 16.10
CA ALA A 33 26.42 -8.04 16.67
C ALA A 33 27.68 -7.58 15.90
N VAL A 34 28.59 -8.52 15.58
CA VAL A 34 29.79 -8.21 14.78
C VAL A 34 29.41 -7.78 13.37
N SER A 35 28.43 -8.43 12.74
CA SER A 35 27.98 -8.02 11.40
C SER A 35 27.35 -6.62 11.37
N MET A 36 26.59 -6.23 12.38
CA MET A 36 26.01 -4.89 12.47
C MET A 36 27.10 -3.84 12.71
N HIS A 37 28.05 -4.14 13.60
CA HIS A 37 29.21 -3.29 13.84
C HIS A 37 29.99 -3.02 12.55
N TYR A 38 30.29 -4.09 11.78
CA TYR A 38 31.04 -3.98 10.54
C TYR A 38 30.35 -3.08 9.51
N LYS A 39 29.03 -3.26 9.30
CA LYS A 39 28.26 -2.41 8.39
C LYS A 39 28.29 -0.94 8.80
N LYS A 40 28.15 -0.68 10.11
CA LYS A 40 28.09 0.69 10.64
C LYS A 40 29.44 1.42 10.62
N GLN A 41 30.56 0.71 10.76
CA GLN A 41 31.87 1.34 10.96
C GLN A 41 32.84 1.18 9.79
N HIS A 42 32.60 0.21 8.90
CA HIS A 42 33.54 -0.11 7.83
C HIS A 42 32.91 -0.06 6.42
N GLU A 43 31.59 0.08 6.29
CA GLU A 43 30.91 0.15 4.97
C GLU A 43 30.81 1.59 4.43
N GLU A 44 30.96 2.63 5.27
CA GLU A 44 30.87 4.05 4.86
C GLU A 44 32.08 4.56 4.04
N ASN A 45 33.17 3.80 3.95
CA ASN A 45 34.37 4.19 3.18
C ASN A 45 34.34 3.79 1.69
N VAL A 46 33.19 3.38 1.15
CA VAL A 46 33.01 3.01 -0.28
C VAL A 46 32.13 4.04 -1.02
N ILE A 47 32.30 5.33 -0.72
CA ILE A 47 31.71 6.43 -1.48
C ILE A 47 32.85 7.29 -2.03
N ILE A 48 33.54 6.80 -3.06
CA ILE A 48 34.38 7.65 -3.90
C ILE A 48 34.18 7.24 -5.38
N ASP A 49 33.72 8.24 -6.14
CA ASP A 49 33.81 8.45 -7.58
C ASP A 49 33.09 7.50 -8.55
N LYS A 50 31.87 7.91 -8.95
CA LYS A 50 31.45 7.87 -10.37
C LYS A 50 30.48 9.01 -10.73
N THR A 51 31.06 10.09 -11.26
CA THR A 51 30.53 10.95 -12.33
C THR A 51 31.73 11.28 -13.23
N PRO A 52 31.61 11.66 -14.53
CA PRO A 52 30.45 11.99 -15.41
C PRO A 52 30.61 11.31 -16.82
N PRO A 53 30.10 11.77 -18.00
CA PRO A 53 29.18 12.88 -18.34
C PRO A 53 28.00 12.52 -19.30
N ILE A 54 27.15 13.53 -19.47
CA ILE A 54 26.03 13.68 -20.41
C ILE A 54 26.53 13.62 -21.87
N GLN A 55 25.80 12.90 -22.73
CA GLN A 55 25.83 13.09 -24.19
C GLN A 55 24.39 13.29 -24.67
N ASP A 56 24.16 14.45 -25.29
CA ASP A 56 22.97 14.81 -26.03
C ASP A 56 22.93 14.00 -27.33
N ASP A 57 21.97 13.10 -27.48
CA ASP A 57 21.62 12.50 -28.77
C ASP A 57 20.22 12.93 -29.20
N LYS A 58 20.19 13.47 -30.43
CA LYS A 58 19.04 13.91 -31.22
C LYS A 58 17.86 12.96 -31.13
N ILE A 59 16.70 13.52 -30.80
CA ILE A 59 15.39 12.91 -31.06
C ILE A 59 15.13 13.07 -32.57
N GLU A 60 15.28 11.97 -33.32
CA GLU A 60 14.71 11.86 -34.66
C GLU A 60 13.22 11.52 -34.55
N ASN A 61 12.42 12.14 -35.42
CA ASN A 61 10.97 12.06 -35.45
C ASN A 61 10.49 10.60 -35.55
N PHE A 62 9.70 10.14 -34.58
CA PHE A 62 8.92 8.91 -34.71
C PHE A 62 7.65 9.21 -35.50
N ASP A 63 7.51 8.50 -36.62
CA ASP A 63 6.37 8.51 -37.52
C ASP A 63 5.17 7.84 -36.85
N ASP A 64 4.02 8.54 -36.83
CA ASP A 64 2.75 8.12 -36.23
C ASP A 64 2.05 7.04 -37.07
N THR A 65 2.69 5.88 -37.25
CA THR A 65 2.03 4.72 -37.87
C THR A 65 1.45 3.83 -36.77
N LYS A 66 0.17 4.06 -36.44
CA LYS A 66 -0.64 3.23 -35.55
C LYS A 66 -0.60 1.77 -36.07
N PRO A 67 -0.13 0.79 -35.29
CA PRO A 67 -0.01 -0.59 -35.76
C PRO A 67 -1.38 -1.28 -35.84
N GLU A 68 -1.61 -2.06 -36.90
CA GLU A 68 -2.90 -2.70 -37.26
C GLU A 68 -3.54 -3.58 -36.16
N TRP A 69 -2.77 -4.03 -35.15
CA TRP A 69 -3.35 -4.76 -34.01
C TRP A 69 -4.19 -3.87 -33.08
N LEU A 70 -4.16 -2.55 -33.29
CA LEU A 70 -4.87 -1.53 -32.50
C LEU A 70 -6.17 -1.03 -33.19
N ASP A 71 -6.67 -1.74 -34.21
CA ASP A 71 -7.98 -1.52 -34.82
C ASP A 71 -8.92 -2.71 -34.50
N PHE A 72 -9.56 -2.65 -33.34
CA PHE A 72 -10.66 -3.55 -33.00
C PHE A 72 -11.96 -2.98 -33.57
N ASP A 73 -12.45 -3.62 -34.63
CA ASP A 73 -13.73 -3.35 -35.25
C ASP A 73 -14.87 -3.69 -34.28
N MET A 74 -15.60 -2.66 -33.86
CA MET A 74 -16.71 -2.73 -32.90
C MET A 74 -18.06 -2.82 -33.60
N SER A 75 -18.14 -3.60 -34.68
CA SER A 75 -19.37 -3.84 -35.42
C SER A 75 -19.65 -5.34 -35.63
N ASN A 76 -20.23 -5.97 -34.60
CA ASN A 76 -21.25 -6.99 -34.83
C ASN A 76 -22.09 -7.21 -33.57
N GLU A 77 -23.38 -6.97 -33.74
CA GLU A 77 -24.46 -7.19 -32.80
C GLU A 77 -24.89 -8.66 -32.77
N GLU A 78 -25.43 -9.05 -31.62
CA GLU A 78 -26.38 -10.16 -31.36
C GLU A 78 -25.88 -11.61 -31.44
N ASP A 79 -25.55 -12.20 -30.28
CA ASP A 79 -26.28 -13.40 -29.81
C ASP A 79 -26.14 -13.62 -28.29
N ASP A 80 -27.21 -14.14 -27.69
CA ASP A 80 -27.43 -14.32 -26.27
C ASP A 80 -26.45 -15.32 -25.61
N SER A 81 -25.63 -14.86 -24.67
CA SER A 81 -25.38 -15.64 -23.46
C SER A 81 -25.05 -14.73 -22.28
N SER A 82 -25.84 -14.87 -21.22
CA SER A 82 -25.68 -14.19 -19.95
C SER A 82 -24.42 -14.67 -19.23
N THR A 83 -23.28 -14.16 -19.63
CA THR A 83 -22.08 -14.17 -18.80
C THR A 83 -21.62 -12.73 -18.63
N VAL A 84 -21.71 -12.26 -17.38
CA VAL A 84 -21.18 -10.96 -16.98
C VAL A 84 -19.71 -10.95 -17.35
N SER A 85 -19.35 -10.28 -18.45
CA SER A 85 -17.97 -10.16 -18.91
C SER A 85 -17.26 -9.21 -17.96
N VAL A 86 -16.69 -9.80 -16.91
CA VAL A 86 -15.77 -9.11 -16.02
C VAL A 86 -14.63 -8.59 -16.90
N SER A 87 -14.38 -7.28 -16.90
CA SER A 87 -13.31 -6.63 -17.67
C SER A 87 -12.02 -7.45 -17.61
N PRO A 88 -11.25 -7.62 -18.70
CA PRO A 88 -10.00 -8.40 -18.71
C PRO A 88 -9.02 -8.03 -17.58
N LEU A 89 -9.09 -6.79 -17.09
CA LEU A 89 -8.28 -6.28 -15.98
C LEU A 89 -8.83 -6.74 -14.61
N ALA A 90 -10.15 -6.81 -14.47
CA ALA A 90 -10.80 -7.38 -13.29
C ALA A 90 -10.73 -8.91 -13.29
N SER A 91 -10.73 -9.56 -14.46
CA SER A 91 -10.53 -11.02 -14.55
C SER A 91 -9.07 -11.42 -14.32
N THR A 92 -8.07 -10.62 -14.71
CA THR A 92 -6.67 -10.85 -14.32
C THR A 92 -6.43 -10.55 -12.84
N LEU A 93 -7.05 -9.51 -12.27
CA LEU A 93 -7.04 -9.30 -10.82
C LEU A 93 -7.69 -10.46 -10.06
N LEU A 94 -8.88 -10.94 -10.48
CA LEU A 94 -9.57 -12.05 -9.81
C LEU A 94 -8.90 -13.41 -10.06
N ARG A 95 -8.32 -13.63 -11.25
CA ARG A 95 -7.66 -14.90 -11.62
C ARG A 95 -6.24 -14.99 -11.03
N GLY A 96 -5.55 -13.86 -10.83
CA GLY A 96 -4.30 -13.78 -10.07
C GLY A 96 -4.48 -13.84 -8.56
N MET A 97 -5.71 -13.59 -8.05
CA MET A 97 -6.05 -13.79 -6.63
C MET A 97 -6.38 -15.25 -6.29
N VAL A 98 -6.55 -16.12 -7.30
CA VAL A 98 -6.97 -17.53 -7.15
C VAL A 98 -5.95 -18.51 -7.77
N SER A 99 -4.93 -18.03 -8.47
CA SER A 99 -3.84 -18.91 -8.92
C SER A 99 -3.00 -19.35 -7.72
N ASP A 100 -2.87 -20.66 -7.53
CA ASP A 100 -1.82 -21.33 -6.75
C ASP A 100 -0.41 -21.03 -7.34
N GLU A 101 -0.10 -19.77 -7.63
CA GLU A 101 1.24 -19.35 -7.98
C GLU A 101 2.11 -19.51 -6.74
N GLU A 102 2.99 -20.50 -6.77
CA GLU A 102 3.97 -20.72 -5.72
C GLU A 102 4.71 -19.41 -5.45
N VAL A 103 4.62 -18.93 -4.22
CA VAL A 103 5.36 -17.76 -3.74
C VAL A 103 6.82 -17.91 -4.17
N PRO A 104 7.38 -16.94 -4.89
CA PRO A 104 8.71 -17.11 -5.48
C PRO A 104 9.73 -17.32 -4.36
N LYS A 105 10.41 -18.48 -4.36
CA LYS A 105 11.28 -18.93 -3.26
C LYS A 105 12.57 -18.11 -3.11
N SER A 106 12.91 -17.27 -4.10
CA SER A 106 14.11 -16.44 -4.04
C SER A 106 13.85 -15.13 -3.29
N ALA A 107 14.75 -14.75 -2.38
CA ALA A 107 14.60 -13.54 -1.57
C ALA A 107 14.47 -12.25 -2.43
N LYS A 108 15.16 -12.19 -3.58
CA LYS A 108 15.03 -11.06 -4.52
C LYS A 108 13.67 -11.01 -5.20
N ALA A 109 13.12 -12.16 -5.59
CA ALA A 109 11.81 -12.23 -6.21
C ALA A 109 10.68 -11.98 -5.21
N MET A 110 10.81 -12.42 -3.95
CA MET A 110 9.88 -12.04 -2.89
C MET A 110 9.83 -10.53 -2.69
N LYS A 111 10.99 -9.85 -2.66
CA LYS A 111 11.03 -8.40 -2.49
C LYS A 111 10.32 -7.67 -3.63
N GLU A 112 10.55 -8.07 -4.88
CA GLU A 112 9.86 -7.45 -6.03
C GLU A 112 8.36 -7.77 -6.04
N TYR A 113 7.98 -8.98 -5.62
CA TYR A 113 6.57 -9.37 -5.46
C TYR A 113 5.85 -8.46 -4.45
N TYR A 114 6.43 -8.24 -3.27
CA TYR A 114 5.86 -7.31 -2.28
C TYR A 114 5.82 -5.86 -2.78
N ARG A 115 6.82 -5.44 -3.57
CA ARG A 115 6.81 -4.10 -4.20
C ARG A 115 5.67 -3.95 -5.21
N GLN A 116 5.38 -4.98 -6.00
CA GLN A 116 4.24 -5.00 -6.91
C GLN A 116 2.90 -4.95 -6.15
N GLN A 117 2.80 -5.66 -5.02
CA GLN A 117 1.62 -5.57 -4.15
C GLN A 117 1.44 -4.17 -3.55
N GLY A 118 2.52 -3.51 -3.14
CA GLY A 118 2.47 -2.11 -2.71
C GLY A 118 1.90 -1.17 -3.78
N LYS A 119 2.35 -1.32 -5.03
CA LYS A 119 1.82 -0.56 -6.18
C LYS A 119 0.34 -0.84 -6.45
N MET A 120 -0.09 -2.10 -6.34
CA MET A 120 -1.50 -2.48 -6.46
C MET A 120 -2.33 -1.80 -5.37
N MET A 121 -1.85 -1.81 -4.12
CA MET A 121 -2.51 -1.14 -3.00
C MET A 121 -2.61 0.37 -3.25
N ARG A 122 -1.57 1.02 -3.77
CA ARG A 122 -1.66 2.42 -4.18
C ARG A 122 -2.78 2.64 -5.19
N TRP A 123 -2.87 1.83 -6.24
CA TRP A 123 -3.90 1.99 -7.27
C TRP A 123 -5.31 1.87 -6.69
N ILE A 124 -5.54 0.89 -5.81
CA ILE A 124 -6.83 0.72 -5.11
C ILE A 124 -7.15 1.96 -4.26
N PHE A 125 -6.18 2.45 -3.49
CA PHE A 125 -6.41 3.59 -2.61
C PHE A 125 -6.61 4.90 -3.38
N SER A 126 -5.82 5.17 -4.42
CA SER A 126 -5.97 6.36 -5.25
C SER A 126 -7.22 6.31 -6.12
N GLY A 127 -7.61 5.13 -6.60
CA GLY A 127 -8.72 4.96 -7.53
C GLY A 127 -10.08 4.82 -6.85
N PHE A 128 -10.12 4.27 -5.64
CA PHE A 128 -11.37 3.95 -4.95
C PHE A 128 -11.51 4.67 -3.60
N VAL A 129 -10.51 4.53 -2.72
CA VAL A 129 -10.64 5.01 -1.33
C VAL A 129 -10.60 6.54 -1.27
N ASP A 130 -9.64 7.17 -1.94
CA ASP A 130 -9.50 8.64 -1.94
C ASP A 130 -10.74 9.35 -2.53
N PRO A 131 -11.33 8.93 -3.68
CA PRO A 131 -12.58 9.51 -4.17
C PRO A 131 -13.76 9.37 -3.20
N ILE A 132 -13.87 8.25 -2.49
CA ILE A 132 -14.91 8.05 -1.46
C ILE A 132 -14.71 9.03 -0.30
N PHE A 133 -13.47 9.20 0.17
CA PHE A 133 -13.16 10.16 1.22
C PHE A 133 -13.32 11.61 0.77
N ALA A 134 -12.99 11.95 -0.47
CA ALA A 134 -13.23 13.25 -1.05
C ALA A 134 -14.74 13.54 -1.11
N TRP A 135 -15.54 12.60 -1.64
CA TRP A 135 -17.00 12.71 -1.66
C TRP A 135 -17.60 12.87 -0.25
N TRP A 136 -17.14 12.05 0.71
CA TRP A 136 -17.55 12.17 2.10
C TRP A 136 -17.16 13.53 2.71
N GLY A 137 -15.93 13.99 2.46
CA GLY A 137 -15.43 15.29 2.91
C GLY A 137 -16.30 16.42 2.38
N ARG A 138 -16.58 16.47 1.07
CA ARG A 138 -17.49 17.44 0.43
C ARG A 138 -18.87 17.43 1.09
N ALA A 139 -19.41 16.25 1.38
CA ALA A 139 -20.72 16.12 2.02
C ALA A 139 -20.75 16.68 3.46
N VAL A 140 -19.63 16.58 4.19
CA VAL A 140 -19.51 17.00 5.60
C VAL A 140 -19.14 18.47 5.75
N THR A 141 -18.24 19.00 4.91
CA THR A 141 -17.74 20.38 4.99
C THR A 141 -18.53 21.36 4.13
N SER A 142 -19.42 20.87 3.25
CA SER A 142 -20.08 21.67 2.19
C SER A 142 -19.13 22.37 1.21
N ASN A 143 -17.84 22.08 1.29
CA ASN A 143 -16.87 22.60 0.35
C ASN A 143 -16.84 21.66 -0.87
N GLU A 144 -17.34 22.13 -2.01
CA GLU A 144 -17.36 21.35 -3.27
C GLU A 144 -15.96 21.08 -3.81
N GLU A 145 -15.00 21.93 -3.48
CA GLU A 145 -13.59 21.82 -3.87
C GLU A 145 -12.77 20.93 -2.94
N PHE A 146 -13.39 20.31 -1.92
CA PHE A 146 -12.66 19.41 -1.03
C PHE A 146 -12.11 18.22 -1.83
N ASP A 147 -10.80 18.05 -1.77
CA ASP A 147 -10.07 17.01 -2.48
C ASP A 147 -8.93 16.47 -1.61
N VAL A 148 -8.68 15.17 -1.71
CA VAL A 148 -7.63 14.49 -0.94
C VAL A 148 -6.37 14.48 -1.80
N LYS A 149 -5.60 15.56 -1.72
CA LYS A 149 -4.32 15.67 -2.43
C LYS A 149 -3.23 14.96 -1.64
N ARG A 150 -2.56 14.01 -2.29
CA ARG A 150 -1.39 13.30 -1.75
C ARG A 150 -0.17 13.60 -2.62
N THR A 151 0.97 13.76 -1.98
CA THR A 151 2.23 13.96 -2.70
C THR A 151 2.76 12.63 -3.22
N ALA A 152 3.66 12.67 -4.20
CA ALA A 152 4.32 11.45 -4.69
C ALA A 152 5.10 10.73 -3.57
N SER A 153 5.71 11.49 -2.66
CA SER A 153 6.41 10.95 -1.49
C SER A 153 5.48 10.25 -0.49
N ASP A 154 4.24 10.71 -0.33
CA ASP A 154 3.28 10.03 0.56
C ASP A 154 2.91 8.65 -0.01
N TRP A 155 2.82 8.55 -1.33
CA TRP A 155 2.56 7.28 -2.01
C TRP A 155 3.75 6.34 -1.96
N GLU A 156 4.98 6.85 -2.14
CA GLU A 156 6.19 6.05 -2.00
C GLU A 156 6.33 5.51 -0.57
N LEU A 157 6.08 6.36 0.44
CA LEU A 157 6.06 5.93 1.84
C LEU A 157 4.98 4.87 2.10
N PHE A 158 3.80 5.01 1.49
CA PHE A 158 2.72 4.04 1.59
C PHE A 158 3.10 2.69 0.94
N GLU A 159 3.69 2.71 -0.26
CA GLU A 159 4.19 1.52 -0.97
C GLU A 159 5.31 0.83 -0.18
N ASP A 160 6.25 1.58 0.39
CA ASP A 160 7.34 1.04 1.20
C ASP A 160 6.86 0.50 2.54
N ALA A 161 5.95 1.21 3.22
CA ALA A 161 5.38 0.73 4.47
C ALA A 161 4.54 -0.55 4.28
N SER A 162 3.75 -0.60 3.21
CA SER A 162 2.97 -1.80 2.88
C SER A 162 3.85 -2.97 2.48
N SER A 163 4.86 -2.77 1.62
CA SER A 163 5.78 -3.84 1.21
C SER A 163 6.63 -4.39 2.36
N ASN A 164 7.23 -3.53 3.19
CA ASN A 164 8.01 -3.95 4.36
C ASN A 164 7.16 -4.73 5.36
N TRP A 165 5.91 -4.35 5.54
CA TRP A 165 5.01 -5.04 6.45
C TRP A 165 4.64 -6.44 5.93
N LEU A 166 4.37 -6.56 4.63
CA LEU A 166 4.09 -7.85 3.98
C LEU A 166 5.28 -8.81 4.07
N GLU A 167 6.49 -8.27 3.88
CA GLU A 167 7.74 -9.00 4.09
C GLU A 167 7.87 -9.46 5.55
N TYR A 168 7.62 -8.57 6.53
CA TYR A 168 7.75 -8.89 7.95
C TYR A 168 6.82 -10.03 8.41
N HIS A 169 5.59 -10.05 7.93
CA HIS A 169 4.63 -11.08 8.30
C HIS A 169 4.75 -12.37 7.49
N GLY A 170 5.65 -12.41 6.49
CA GLY A 170 5.79 -13.57 5.59
C GLY A 170 4.48 -13.92 4.87
N MET A 171 3.57 -12.95 4.76
CA MET A 171 2.27 -13.15 4.13
C MET A 171 2.38 -12.82 2.67
N SER A 172 2.55 -13.85 1.85
CA SER A 172 2.07 -13.78 0.47
C SER A 172 0.56 -13.67 0.55
N ILE A 173 -0.02 -12.54 0.13
CA ILE A 173 -1.48 -12.37 0.18
C ILE A 173 -2.14 -13.16 -0.97
N PRO A 174 -2.91 -14.25 -0.71
CA PRO A 174 -4.23 -14.41 -1.27
C PRO A 174 -5.18 -13.60 -0.39
N VAL A 175 -5.80 -12.60 -0.98
CA VAL A 175 -6.56 -11.48 -0.37
C VAL A 175 -7.29 -11.83 0.93
N THR A 176 -6.68 -11.53 2.07
CA THR A 176 -7.41 -11.14 3.29
C THR A 176 -6.67 -9.97 3.97
N PRO A 177 -6.89 -8.75 3.47
CA PRO A 177 -6.12 -7.55 3.80
C PRO A 177 -6.63 -6.83 5.07
N ASP A 178 -7.32 -7.51 5.98
CA ASP A 178 -8.21 -6.80 6.92
C ASP A 178 -7.47 -6.02 8.01
N MET A 179 -6.39 -6.55 8.60
CA MET A 179 -5.75 -5.87 9.74
C MET A 179 -4.84 -4.71 9.35
N VAL A 180 -4.21 -4.77 8.18
CA VAL A 180 -3.30 -3.69 7.70
C VAL A 180 -3.99 -2.65 6.91
N MET A 181 -5.01 -3.04 6.14
CA MET A 181 -5.89 -2.05 5.58
C MET A 181 -6.43 -1.18 6.72
N VAL A 182 -6.80 -1.73 7.88
CA VAL A 182 -7.21 -0.91 9.03
C VAL A 182 -6.08 -0.04 9.58
N GLY A 183 -4.87 -0.56 9.79
CA GLY A 183 -3.74 0.20 10.34
C GLY A 183 -3.26 1.33 9.42
N THR A 184 -3.05 1.02 8.14
CA THR A 184 -2.60 1.97 7.13
C THR A 184 -3.71 2.95 6.73
N ILE A 185 -4.99 2.50 6.70
CA ILE A 185 -6.11 3.43 6.59
C ILE A 185 -6.11 4.37 7.80
N ALA A 186 -5.95 3.85 9.01
CA ALA A 186 -5.96 4.70 10.19
C ALA A 186 -4.85 5.77 10.12
N THR A 187 -3.60 5.41 9.84
CA THR A 187 -2.51 6.39 9.82
C THR A 187 -2.66 7.44 8.72
N PHE A 188 -3.08 7.04 7.52
CA PHE A 188 -3.23 7.97 6.40
C PHE A 188 -4.52 8.78 6.43
N TYR A 189 -5.63 8.21 6.90
CA TYR A 189 -6.92 8.88 6.89
C TYR A 189 -7.30 9.52 8.22
N VAL A 190 -6.66 9.19 9.35
CA VAL A 190 -6.92 9.93 10.61
C VAL A 190 -6.65 11.43 10.46
N PRO A 191 -5.54 11.91 9.86
CA PRO A 191 -5.33 13.33 9.61
C PRO A 191 -6.44 13.94 8.75
N VAL A 192 -6.87 13.27 7.69
CA VAL A 192 -7.96 13.71 6.80
C VAL A 192 -9.30 13.76 7.54
N ILE A 193 -9.61 12.74 8.33
CA ILE A 193 -10.83 12.67 9.14
C ILE A 193 -10.84 13.80 10.17
N THR A 194 -9.71 14.05 10.84
CA THR A 194 -9.61 15.14 11.83
C THR A 194 -9.72 16.51 11.19
N SER A 195 -9.14 16.74 9.99
CA SER A 195 -9.27 18.00 9.26
C SER A 195 -10.71 18.24 8.81
N VAL A 196 -11.38 17.22 8.26
CA VAL A 196 -12.80 17.26 7.91
C VAL A 196 -13.67 17.53 9.13
N HIS A 197 -13.37 16.91 10.28
CA HIS A 197 -14.11 17.17 11.51
C HIS A 197 -13.96 18.60 12.03
N ARG A 198 -12.78 19.21 11.88
CA ARG A 198 -12.53 20.61 12.26
C ARG A 198 -13.24 21.59 11.33
N GLN A 199 -13.32 21.29 10.04
CA GLN A 199 -13.97 22.12 9.02
C GLN A 199 -15.46 21.80 8.83
N ARG A 200 -16.03 20.98 9.72
CA ARG A 200 -17.40 20.52 9.57
C ARG A 200 -18.39 21.66 9.79
N ASP A 201 -19.32 21.80 8.86
CA ASP A 201 -20.39 22.77 8.98
C ASP A 201 -21.29 22.49 10.19
N PRO A 202 -21.45 23.45 11.13
CA PRO A 202 -22.26 23.26 12.33
C PRO A 202 -23.75 23.16 12.00
N THR A 203 -24.18 23.72 10.87
CA THR A 203 -25.58 23.74 10.42
C THR A 203 -26.03 22.39 9.87
N LYS A 204 -25.12 21.56 9.34
CA LYS A 204 -25.44 20.24 8.79
C LYS A 204 -25.47 19.16 9.89
N MET A 205 -26.67 18.63 10.14
CA MET A 205 -26.84 17.45 10.96
C MET A 205 -26.05 16.27 10.40
N SER A 206 -25.22 15.65 11.27
CA SER A 206 -24.45 14.43 10.97
C SER A 206 -25.34 13.37 10.35
N PHE A 207 -24.81 12.59 9.40
CA PHE A 207 -25.49 11.44 8.83
C PHE A 207 -26.01 10.49 9.92
N PHE A 208 -25.22 10.21 10.96
CA PHE A 208 -25.65 9.38 12.09
C PHE A 208 -26.80 10.00 12.87
N LYS A 209 -26.80 11.33 13.05
CA LYS A 209 -27.90 12.04 13.71
C LYS A 209 -29.17 11.98 12.87
N LYS A 210 -29.08 12.21 11.55
CA LYS A 210 -30.18 12.05 10.59
C LYS A 210 -30.72 10.62 10.54
N TRP A 211 -29.84 9.61 10.57
CA TRP A 211 -30.23 8.21 10.58
C TRP A 211 -30.95 7.84 11.88
N ARG A 212 -30.43 8.27 13.04
CA ARG A 212 -31.08 8.07 14.35
C ARG A 212 -32.44 8.77 14.41
N THR A 213 -32.56 10.02 13.95
CA THR A 213 -33.86 10.72 13.94
C THR A 213 -34.85 10.06 12.99
N ARG A 214 -34.42 9.62 11.81
CA ARG A 214 -35.28 8.83 10.90
C ARG A 214 -35.74 7.51 11.54
N ARG A 215 -34.86 6.80 12.24
CA ARG A 215 -35.21 5.56 12.94
C ARG A 215 -36.18 5.81 14.09
N ALA A 216 -36.00 6.90 14.83
CA ALA A 216 -36.92 7.32 15.89
C ALA A 216 -38.31 7.69 15.32
N LEU A 217 -38.37 8.47 14.23
CA LEU A 217 -39.62 8.81 13.55
C LEU A 217 -40.36 7.57 13.03
N LYS A 218 -39.64 6.61 12.42
CA LYS A 218 -40.24 5.34 11.98
C LYS A 218 -40.83 4.56 13.15
N LYS A 219 -40.16 4.54 14.31
CA LYS A 219 -40.67 3.87 15.52
C LYS A 219 -41.92 4.58 16.05
N ALA A 220 -41.92 5.91 16.10
CA ALA A 220 -43.07 6.71 16.55
C ALA A 220 -44.30 6.51 15.64
N LEU A 221 -44.11 6.50 14.31
CA LEU A 221 -45.19 6.23 13.36
C LEU A 221 -45.75 4.80 13.50
N LYS A 222 -44.88 3.81 13.77
CA LYS A 222 -45.33 2.43 14.00
C LYS A 222 -46.16 2.33 15.27
N ASN A 223 -45.77 3.01 16.35
CA ASN A 223 -46.53 3.02 17.60
C ASN A 223 -47.91 3.68 17.42
N LYS A 224 -47.98 4.83 16.76
CA LYS A 224 -49.26 5.50 16.46
C LYS A 224 -50.24 4.60 15.69
N LYS A 225 -49.75 3.88 14.67
CA LYS A 225 -50.57 2.92 13.93
C LYS A 225 -51.08 1.74 14.76
N ILE A 226 -50.36 1.37 15.82
CA ILE A 226 -50.80 0.31 16.74
C ILE A 226 -51.88 0.85 17.67
N GLU A 227 -51.71 2.08 18.18
CA GLU A 227 -52.72 2.76 19.00
C GLU A 227 -54.03 2.93 18.21
N GLU A 228 -53.98 3.41 16.97
CA GLU A 228 -55.13 3.55 16.06
C GLU A 228 -55.81 2.22 15.69
N ALA A 229 -55.14 1.07 15.85
CA ALA A 229 -55.70 -0.24 15.56
C ALA A 229 -56.32 -0.94 16.79
N VAL A 230 -56.10 -0.37 17.98
CA VAL A 230 -56.62 -0.90 19.25
C VAL A 230 -57.88 -0.14 19.69
N GLU A 231 -58.08 1.09 19.22
CA GLU A 231 -59.35 1.83 19.30
C GLU A 231 -60.38 1.30 18.28
#